data_AF-A0A961DZ19-F1
#
_entry.id   AF-A0A961DZ19-F1
#
_cell.length_a   1.000
_cell.length_b   1.000
_cell.length_c   1.000
_cell.angle_alpha   90.00
_cell.angle_beta   90.00
_cell.angle_gamma   90.00
#
_symmetry.space_group_name_H-M   'P 1'
#
loop_
_entity.id
_entity.type
_entity.pdbx_description
1 polymer ?
#
loop_
_entity_poly.entity_id
_entity_poly.type
_entity_poly.pdbx_seq_one_letter_code
_entity_poly.pdbx_strand_id
1 'polypeptide(L)'
;EAELERLLGITKVIWLPGIAGRDITDGHTDFYARFAGPGVVVAGLDTDPRSFDYDVTRCHLDILQSVTDAHDRQLQIEVIEGPATVRKKFDDVDFAASYINFYVCNGAVIAPEFGDPRSDGAARASLERLFPDRQVVQINIDAIAAGGGGIHCTTQKEPAR
;
A
#
# COMPACT_ATOMS: atom_id res chain seq x y z
N GLU A 1 -14.10 -8.17 14.74
CA GLU A 1 -13.72 -6.94 15.47
C GLU A 1 -13.23 -7.22 16.87
N ALA A 2 -14.05 -7.77 17.78
CA ALA A 2 -13.68 -8.03 19.18
C ALA A 2 -12.30 -8.72 19.38
N GLU A 3 -11.97 -9.69 18.52
CA GLU A 3 -10.67 -10.37 18.61
C GLU A 3 -9.49 -9.49 18.16
N LEU A 4 -9.69 -8.60 17.18
CA LEU A 4 -8.68 -7.62 16.77
C LEU A 4 -8.45 -6.59 17.87
N GLU A 5 -9.51 -6.12 18.53
CA GLU A 5 -9.40 -5.22 19.69
C GLU A 5 -8.59 -5.86 20.81
N ARG A 6 -8.91 -7.11 21.16
CA ARG A 6 -8.23 -7.86 22.22
C ARG A 6 -6.74 -8.10 21.93
N LEU A 7 -6.40 -8.46 20.69
CA LEU A 7 -5.02 -8.83 20.32
C LEU A 7 -4.15 -7.62 19.97
N LEU A 8 -4.72 -6.61 19.31
CA LEU A 8 -3.97 -5.48 18.77
C LEU A 8 -4.08 -4.22 19.65
N GLY A 9 -4.99 -4.20 20.64
CA GLY A 9 -5.21 -3.04 21.51
C GLY A 9 -5.84 -1.84 20.80
N ILE A 10 -6.54 -2.08 19.68
CA ILE A 10 -7.25 -1.06 18.91
C ILE A 10 -8.68 -0.88 19.44
N THR A 11 -9.27 0.30 19.20
CA THR A 11 -10.64 0.63 19.62
C THR A 11 -11.58 0.98 18.46
N LYS A 12 -11.06 0.98 17.22
CA LYS A 12 -11.83 1.23 16.00
C LYS A 12 -11.21 0.45 14.85
N VAL A 13 -12.06 -0.13 14.01
CA VAL A 13 -11.68 -0.80 12.77
C VAL A 13 -12.32 -0.06 11.60
N ILE A 14 -11.54 0.24 10.56
CA ILE A 14 -12.03 0.76 9.29
C ILE A 14 -12.01 -0.41 8.30
N TRP A 15 -13.18 -0.77 7.77
CA TRP A 15 -13.32 -1.89 6.85
C TRP A 15 -13.28 -1.42 5.40
N LEU A 16 -12.37 -2.01 4.64
CA LEU A 16 -12.29 -1.89 3.19
C LEU A 16 -12.73 -3.22 2.56
N PRO A 17 -13.60 -3.21 1.54
CA PRO A 17 -13.99 -4.44 0.85
C PRO A 17 -12.80 -5.10 0.15
N GLY A 18 -12.59 -6.40 0.35
CA GLY A 18 -11.67 -7.20 -0.45
C GLY A 18 -12.31 -7.68 -1.76
N ILE A 19 -11.55 -8.46 -2.54
CA ILE A 19 -12.04 -9.09 -3.78
C ILE A 19 -11.79 -10.60 -3.72
N ALA A 20 -12.78 -11.34 -3.23
CA ALA A 20 -12.66 -12.78 -3.05
C ALA A 20 -12.42 -13.51 -4.39
N GLY A 21 -11.42 -14.40 -4.42
CA GLY A 21 -11.08 -15.29 -5.52
C GLY A 21 -10.49 -14.58 -6.73
N ARG A 22 -9.90 -13.38 -6.57
CA ARG A 22 -9.33 -12.62 -7.69
C ARG A 22 -7.83 -12.44 -7.60
N ASP A 23 -7.31 -11.93 -6.49
CA ASP A 23 -5.87 -11.93 -6.23
C ASP A 23 -5.49 -13.10 -5.31
N ILE A 24 -4.18 -13.33 -5.13
CA ILE A 24 -3.64 -14.45 -4.33
C ILE A 24 -4.04 -14.34 -2.84
N THR A 25 -4.46 -13.15 -2.39
CA THR A 25 -4.67 -12.85 -0.97
C THR A 25 -6.11 -12.48 -0.60
N ASP A 26 -7.05 -12.57 -1.54
CA ASP A 26 -8.43 -12.09 -1.42
C ASP A 26 -8.57 -10.60 -1.03
N GLY A 27 -7.56 -9.79 -1.38
CA GLY A 27 -7.54 -8.35 -1.18
C GLY A 27 -6.84 -7.91 0.10
N HIS A 28 -5.61 -8.36 0.34
CA HIS A 28 -4.84 -7.97 1.53
C HIS A 28 -4.59 -6.46 1.58
N THR A 29 -4.96 -5.84 2.70
CA THR A 29 -5.01 -4.37 2.84
C THR A 29 -3.65 -3.70 2.63
N ASP A 30 -2.53 -4.39 2.77
CA ASP A 30 -1.20 -3.82 2.55
C ASP A 30 -0.90 -3.45 1.08
N PHE A 31 -1.74 -3.90 0.14
CA PHE A 31 -1.75 -3.45 -1.25
C PHE A 31 -2.71 -2.29 -1.53
N TYR A 32 -3.64 -1.99 -0.62
CA TYR A 32 -4.72 -1.01 -0.82
C TYR A 32 -4.63 0.23 0.08
N ALA A 33 -4.32 0.07 1.36
CA ALA A 33 -4.25 1.19 2.29
C ALA A 33 -3.30 0.94 3.46
N ARG A 34 -2.48 1.92 3.82
CA ARG A 34 -1.53 1.81 4.94
C ARG A 34 -1.36 3.13 5.68
N PHE A 35 -1.20 3.06 7.00
CA PHE A 35 -0.90 4.27 7.78
C PHE A 35 0.54 4.74 7.55
N ALA A 36 0.70 6.01 7.19
CA ALA A 36 1.99 6.71 7.21
C ALA A 36 2.25 7.44 8.54
N GLY A 37 1.17 7.67 9.31
CA GLY A 37 1.22 8.25 10.66
C GLY A 37 -0.19 8.30 11.26
N PRO A 38 -0.33 8.78 12.51
CA PRO A 38 -1.64 8.98 13.12
C PRO A 38 -2.50 9.93 12.27
N GLY A 39 -3.66 9.45 11.82
CA GLY A 39 -4.57 10.22 10.95
C GLY A 39 -4.12 10.37 9.50
N VAL A 40 -2.99 9.76 9.08
CA VAL A 40 -2.47 9.85 7.71
C VAL A 40 -2.43 8.46 7.07
N VAL A 41 -3.14 8.29 5.97
CA VAL A 41 -3.25 7.03 5.22
C VAL A 41 -2.70 7.22 3.81
N VAL A 42 -1.91 6.26 3.36
CA VAL A 42 -1.52 6.10 1.96
C VAL A 42 -2.48 5.11 1.32
N ALA A 43 -3.12 5.48 0.22
CA ALA A 43 -4.06 4.63 -0.51
C ALA A 43 -3.50 4.33 -1.92
N GLY A 44 -3.49 3.05 -2.27
CA GLY A 44 -3.17 2.60 -3.62
C GLY A 44 -4.34 2.88 -4.56
N LEU A 45 -4.06 3.40 -5.75
CA LEU A 45 -5.08 3.62 -6.79
C LEU A 45 -4.70 2.91 -8.08
N ASP A 46 -5.57 2.00 -8.50
CA ASP A 46 -5.49 1.42 -9.85
C ASP A 46 -6.13 2.39 -10.84
N THR A 47 -5.47 2.68 -11.95
CA THR A 47 -5.97 3.60 -12.97
C THR A 47 -6.39 2.93 -14.27
N ASP A 48 -6.19 1.61 -14.44
CA ASP A 48 -6.62 0.86 -15.62
C ASP A 48 -8.09 0.43 -15.46
N PRO A 49 -9.03 0.96 -16.27
CA PRO A 49 -10.45 0.57 -16.21
C PRO A 49 -10.73 -0.91 -16.49
N ARG A 50 -9.73 -1.65 -16.97
CA ARG A 50 -9.83 -3.09 -17.24
C ARG A 50 -9.30 -3.95 -16.09
N SER A 51 -8.61 -3.34 -15.13
CA SER A 51 -8.16 -4.02 -13.91
C SER A 51 -9.34 -4.39 -13.04
N PHE A 52 -9.27 -5.55 -12.39
CA PHE A 52 -10.29 -5.94 -11.41
C PHE A 52 -10.22 -5.07 -10.14
N ASP A 53 -9.10 -4.40 -9.89
CA ASP A 53 -8.91 -3.48 -8.75
C ASP A 53 -9.46 -2.07 -9.00
N TYR A 54 -9.84 -1.74 -10.24
CA TYR A 54 -10.27 -0.39 -10.61
C TYR A 54 -11.45 0.09 -9.74
N ASP A 55 -12.54 -0.66 -9.70
CA ASP A 55 -13.73 -0.26 -8.95
C ASP A 55 -13.49 -0.32 -7.42
N VAL A 56 -12.73 -1.32 -6.94
CA VAL A 56 -12.51 -1.50 -5.50
C VAL A 56 -11.67 -0.37 -4.92
N THR A 57 -10.61 0.07 -5.63
CA THR A 57 -9.71 1.13 -5.14
C THR A 57 -10.43 2.48 -5.05
N ARG A 58 -11.40 2.75 -5.92
CA ARG A 58 -12.29 3.92 -5.83
C ARG A 58 -13.22 3.84 -4.64
N CYS A 59 -13.84 2.68 -4.43
CA CYS A 59 -14.67 2.43 -3.26
C CYS A 59 -13.86 2.61 -1.95
N HIS A 60 -12.61 2.15 -1.92
CA HIS A 60 -11.71 2.36 -0.78
C HIS A 60 -11.48 3.84 -0.52
N LEU A 61 -11.19 4.64 -1.55
CA LEU A 61 -11.01 6.08 -1.40
C LEU A 61 -12.27 6.76 -0.85
N ASP A 62 -13.46 6.43 -1.35
CA ASP A 62 -14.72 6.99 -0.86
C ASP A 62 -14.93 6.66 0.63
N ILE A 63 -14.67 5.42 1.04
CA ILE A 63 -14.75 5.00 2.45
C ILE A 63 -13.76 5.80 3.28
N LEU A 64 -12.47 5.80 2.91
CA LEU A 64 -11.41 6.48 3.65
C LEU A 64 -11.68 7.98 3.79
N GLN A 65 -12.28 8.62 2.78
CA GLN A 65 -12.65 10.04 2.82
C GLN A 65 -13.86 10.32 3.73
N SER A 66 -14.71 9.33 3.97
CA SER A 66 -15.93 9.48 4.76
C SER A 66 -15.78 9.17 6.25
N VAL A 67 -14.66 8.56 6.66
CA VAL A 67 -14.44 8.07 8.03
C VAL A 67 -13.43 8.90 8.81
N THR A 68 -13.53 8.82 10.14
CA THR A 68 -12.52 9.31 11.08
C THR A 68 -11.74 8.16 11.69
N ASP A 69 -10.59 8.43 12.29
CA ASP A 69 -9.87 7.44 13.09
C ASP A 69 -10.48 7.27 14.51
N ALA A 70 -9.79 6.51 15.37
CA ALA A 70 -10.21 6.23 16.75
C ALA A 70 -10.21 7.47 17.68
N HIS A 71 -9.61 8.57 17.24
CA HIS A 71 -9.55 9.85 17.96
C HIS A 71 -10.36 10.93 17.26
N ASP A 72 -11.34 10.53 16.44
CA ASP A 72 -12.23 11.42 15.68
C ASP A 72 -11.51 12.38 14.73
N ARG A 73 -10.28 12.05 14.32
CA ARG A 73 -9.55 12.83 13.32
C ARG A 73 -10.01 12.40 11.93
N GLN A 74 -10.30 13.38 11.08
CA GLN A 74 -10.48 13.13 9.65
C GLN A 74 -9.17 12.61 9.07
N LEU A 75 -9.24 11.58 8.22
CA LEU A 75 -8.05 11.02 7.59
C LEU A 75 -7.51 11.98 6.52
N GLN A 76 -6.21 12.27 6.59
CA GLN A 76 -5.45 12.79 5.46
C GLN A 76 -5.04 11.62 4.56
N ILE A 77 -5.40 11.68 3.28
CA ILE A 77 -5.17 10.58 2.33
C ILE A 77 -4.15 11.03 1.30
N GLU A 78 -3.01 10.33 1.24
CA GLU A 78 -2.05 10.42 0.15
C GLU A 78 -2.33 9.30 -0.84
N VAL A 79 -2.70 9.66 -2.07
CA VAL A 79 -2.98 8.66 -3.12
C VAL A 79 -1.70 8.38 -3.90
N ILE A 80 -1.36 7.10 -4.06
CA ILE A 80 -0.25 6.66 -4.89
C ILE A 80 -0.79 5.71 -5.95
N GLU A 81 -0.65 6.11 -7.22
CA GLU A 81 -1.00 5.28 -8.37
C GLU A 81 0.04 4.19 -8.59
N GLY A 82 -0.39 3.02 -9.07
CA GLY A 82 0.52 1.96 -9.54
C GLY A 82 1.36 2.39 -10.76
N PRO A 83 2.35 1.57 -11.16
CA PRO A 83 3.11 1.84 -12.38
C PRO A 83 2.19 1.75 -13.61
N ALA A 84 2.40 2.62 -14.60
CA ALA A 84 1.65 2.55 -15.85
C ALA A 84 2.18 1.42 -16.76
N THR A 85 3.45 1.06 -16.58
CA THR A 85 4.10 -0.03 -17.31
C THR A 85 5.03 -0.82 -16.40
N VAL A 86 5.13 -2.12 -16.65
CA VAL A 86 6.12 -3.00 -16.01
C VAL A 86 7.11 -3.53 -17.05
N ARG A 87 8.28 -3.99 -16.60
CA ARG A 87 9.28 -4.56 -17.51
C ARG A 87 8.79 -5.91 -18.03
N LYS A 88 8.68 -6.04 -19.36
CA LYS A 88 8.14 -7.22 -20.08
C LYS A 88 8.65 -8.60 -19.63
N LYS A 89 9.86 -8.68 -19.08
CA LYS A 89 10.43 -9.94 -18.60
C LYS A 89 9.60 -10.56 -17.47
N PHE A 90 8.88 -9.74 -16.71
CA PHE A 90 8.13 -10.10 -15.52
C PHE A 90 6.64 -9.75 -15.65
N ASP A 91 6.17 -9.47 -16.87
CA ASP A 91 4.78 -9.14 -17.17
C ASP A 91 3.93 -10.43 -17.12
N ASP A 92 3.48 -10.75 -15.91
CA ASP A 92 2.69 -11.93 -15.57
C ASP A 92 1.32 -11.50 -15.02
N VAL A 93 0.32 -12.38 -15.12
CA VAL A 93 -1.06 -12.12 -14.64
C VAL A 93 -1.12 -11.92 -13.13
N ASP A 94 -0.19 -12.53 -12.39
CA ASP A 94 -0.11 -12.44 -10.93
C ASP A 94 0.81 -11.30 -10.46
N PHE A 95 1.25 -10.42 -11.36
CA PHE A 95 2.21 -9.36 -11.02
C PHE A 95 1.61 -8.30 -10.09
N ALA A 96 2.11 -8.23 -8.85
CA ALA A 96 1.60 -7.35 -7.81
C ALA A 96 2.21 -5.93 -7.87
N ALA A 97 1.69 -5.10 -8.78
CA ALA A 97 2.23 -3.79 -9.13
C ALA A 97 1.83 -2.65 -8.17
N SER A 98 2.23 -2.70 -6.89
CA SER A 98 1.87 -1.65 -5.91
C SER A 98 3.07 -1.01 -5.22
N TYR A 99 3.18 0.31 -5.32
CA TYR A 99 4.18 1.10 -4.60
C TYR A 99 3.89 1.21 -3.10
N ILE A 100 2.64 0.98 -2.67
CA ILE A 100 2.28 1.10 -1.25
C ILE A 100 2.71 -0.13 -0.44
N ASN A 101 3.19 -1.20 -1.09
CA ASN A 101 3.79 -2.37 -0.44
C ASN A 101 5.24 -2.12 0.06
N PHE A 102 5.53 -0.90 0.54
CA PHE A 102 6.84 -0.50 1.09
C PHE A 102 7.09 -1.03 2.50
N TYR A 103 8.32 -0.98 2.98
CA TYR A 103 8.66 -1.30 4.36
C TYR A 103 9.27 -0.08 5.08
N VAL A 104 8.76 0.26 6.26
CA VAL A 104 9.28 1.35 7.09
C VAL A 104 10.18 0.75 8.17
N CYS A 105 11.47 1.05 8.11
CA CYS A 105 12.47 0.64 9.10
C CYS A 105 13.18 1.85 9.69
N ASN A 106 13.92 1.66 10.80
CA ASN A 106 14.62 2.77 11.46
C ASN A 106 15.52 3.54 10.48
N GLY A 107 15.21 4.81 10.27
CA GLY A 107 15.95 5.70 9.38
C GLY A 107 15.64 5.59 7.88
N ALA A 108 14.82 4.64 7.43
CA ALA A 108 14.53 4.47 5.99
C ALA A 108 13.13 3.96 5.66
N VAL A 109 12.74 4.17 4.41
CA VAL A 109 11.56 3.56 3.76
C VAL A 109 12.07 2.81 2.54
N ILE A 110 11.90 1.49 2.56
CA ILE A 110 12.29 0.62 1.45
C ILE A 110 11.08 0.48 0.52
N ALA A 111 11.17 1.08 -0.65
CA ALA A 111 10.05 1.24 -1.58
C ALA A 111 10.23 0.42 -2.87
N PRO A 112 9.14 -0.09 -3.47
CA PRO A 112 9.17 -0.71 -4.78
C PRO A 112 9.63 0.22 -5.91
N GLU A 113 10.27 -0.36 -6.92
CA GLU A 113 10.60 0.23 -8.22
C GLU A 113 10.26 -0.78 -9.32
N PHE A 114 9.59 -0.32 -10.37
CA PHE A 114 9.04 -1.20 -11.42
C PHE A 114 9.58 -0.90 -12.83
N GLY A 115 10.50 0.07 -12.97
CA GLY A 115 11.07 0.47 -14.24
C GLY A 115 10.19 1.44 -15.02
N ASP A 116 9.29 2.15 -14.33
CA ASP A 116 8.48 3.26 -14.84
C ASP A 116 9.00 4.55 -14.20
N PRO A 117 9.94 5.27 -14.84
CA PRO A 117 10.60 6.41 -14.22
C PRO A 117 9.65 7.51 -13.73
N ARG A 118 8.47 7.64 -14.35
CA ARG A 118 7.48 8.64 -13.95
C ARG A 118 6.77 8.20 -12.67
N SER A 119 6.21 6.99 -12.65
CA SER A 119 5.48 6.51 -11.48
C SER A 119 6.44 6.18 -10.32
N ASP A 120 7.63 5.64 -10.60
CA ASP A 120 8.67 5.41 -9.60
C ASP A 120 9.08 6.73 -8.93
N GLY A 121 9.28 7.80 -9.72
CA GLY A 121 9.61 9.13 -9.21
C GLY A 121 8.47 9.75 -8.39
N ALA A 122 7.23 9.61 -8.84
CA ALA A 122 6.05 10.12 -8.14
C ALA A 122 5.82 9.41 -6.79
N ALA A 123 5.97 8.08 -6.77
CA ALA A 123 5.89 7.28 -5.55
C ALA A 123 6.99 7.69 -4.57
N ARG A 124 8.25 7.83 -5.03
CA ARG A 124 9.37 8.30 -4.20
C ARG A 124 9.07 9.66 -3.58
N ALA A 125 8.68 10.64 -4.38
CA ALA A 125 8.41 12.00 -3.90
C ALA A 125 7.29 12.03 -2.85
N SER A 126 6.27 11.17 -3.00
CA SER A 126 5.18 11.05 -2.04
C SER A 126 5.66 10.44 -0.72
N LEU A 127 6.44 9.37 -0.78
CA LEU A 127 7.04 8.75 0.41
C LEU A 127 8.04 9.69 1.12
N GLU A 128 8.82 10.49 0.39
CA GLU A 128 9.72 11.49 0.98
C GLU A 128 8.95 12.57 1.75
N ARG A 129 7.80 13.02 1.24
CA ARG A 129 6.92 13.96 1.96
C ARG A 129 6.30 13.34 3.20
N LEU A 130 5.89 12.07 3.12
CA LEU A 130 5.24 11.36 4.22
C LEU A 130 6.21 10.97 5.34
N PHE A 131 7.48 10.73 5.00
CA PHE A 131 8.51 10.27 5.93
C PHE A 131 9.76 11.17 5.86
N PRO A 132 9.66 12.47 6.22
CA PRO A 132 10.72 13.45 6.00
C PRO A 132 12.02 13.15 6.76
N ASP A 133 11.93 12.42 7.88
CA ASP A 133 13.08 12.02 8.70
C ASP A 133 13.67 10.66 8.28
N ARG A 134 13.26 10.11 7.13
CA ARG A 134 13.70 8.79 6.64
C ARG A 134 14.22 8.90 5.22
N GLN A 135 15.26 8.13 4.93
CA GLN A 135 15.76 7.96 3.57
C GLN A 135 14.82 7.03 2.79
N VAL A 136 14.27 7.50 1.67
CA VAL A 136 13.54 6.62 0.74
C VAL A 136 14.53 5.90 -0.16
N VAL A 137 14.53 4.56 -0.10
CA VAL A 137 15.39 3.68 -0.91
C VAL A 137 14.51 2.84 -1.80
N GLN A 138 14.55 3.12 -3.10
CA GLN A 138 13.83 2.33 -4.10
C GLN A 138 14.65 1.14 -4.59
N ILE A 139 14.00 -0.02 -4.64
CA ILE A 139 14.61 -1.29 -5.06
C ILE A 139 13.74 -1.91 -6.14
N ASN A 140 14.38 -2.38 -7.22
CA ASN A 140 13.71 -3.20 -8.22
C ASN A 140 13.20 -4.48 -7.55
N ILE A 141 11.88 -4.68 -7.56
CA ILE A 141 11.24 -5.86 -6.96
C ILE A 141 10.50 -6.73 -7.97
N ASP A 142 10.71 -6.58 -9.28
CA ASP A 142 9.94 -7.29 -10.29
C ASP A 142 9.89 -8.80 -10.06
N ALA A 143 11.01 -9.40 -9.61
CA ALA A 143 11.06 -10.83 -9.34
C ALA A 143 10.19 -11.25 -8.13
N ILE A 144 9.98 -10.36 -7.16
CA ILE A 144 9.09 -10.58 -6.02
C ILE A 144 7.64 -10.32 -6.44
N ALA A 145 7.42 -9.22 -7.18
CA ALA A 145 6.12 -8.82 -7.69
C ALA A 145 5.51 -9.85 -8.65
N ALA A 146 6.32 -10.47 -9.51
CA ALA A 146 5.92 -11.59 -10.35
C ALA A 146 5.54 -12.85 -9.56
N GLY A 147 5.91 -12.93 -8.27
CA GLY A 147 5.47 -13.98 -7.36
C GLY A 147 4.21 -13.61 -6.56
N GLY A 148 3.55 -12.48 -6.86
CA GLY A 148 2.31 -12.06 -6.22
C GLY A 148 2.46 -11.24 -4.94
N GLY A 149 3.66 -10.74 -4.62
CA GLY A 149 3.90 -9.99 -3.38
C GLY A 149 4.85 -8.81 -3.56
N GLY A 150 5.14 -8.10 -2.47
CA GLY A 150 6.14 -7.03 -2.47
C GLY A 150 7.04 -7.04 -1.25
N ILE A 151 7.70 -5.91 -0.99
CA ILE A 151 8.68 -5.77 0.09
C ILE A 151 8.03 -6.02 1.44
N HIS A 152 6.83 -5.46 1.66
CA HIS A 152 6.10 -5.65 2.91
C HIS A 152 5.72 -7.12 3.16
N CYS A 153 5.31 -7.85 2.13
CA CYS A 153 4.93 -9.26 2.26
C CYS A 153 6.10 -10.17 2.67
N THR A 154 7.34 -9.75 2.40
CA THR A 154 8.56 -10.50 2.68
C THR A 154 9.25 -10.09 3.99
N THR A 155 8.63 -9.19 4.77
CA THR A 155 9.23 -8.61 5.98
C THR A 155 8.30 -8.65 7.17
N GLN A 156 8.87 -8.83 8.36
CA GLN A 156 8.15 -8.72 9.64
C GLN A 156 9.04 -7.95 10.62
N LYS A 157 8.51 -6.85 11.17
CA LYS A 157 9.26 -6.00 12.12
C LYS A 157 9.19 -6.56 13.54
N GLU A 158 10.31 -6.47 14.25
CA GLU A 158 10.38 -6.64 15.71
C GLU A 158 10.60 -5.25 16.34
N PRO A 159 9.63 -4.70 17.08
CA PRO A 159 9.81 -3.43 17.78
C PRO A 159 10.95 -3.51 18.81
N ALA A 160 11.73 -2.42 18.92
CA ALA A 160 12.69 -2.28 20.01
C ALA A 160 11.96 -2.24 21.37
N ARG A 161 12.62 -2.77 22.40
CA ARG A 161 12.10 -2.79 23.78
C ARG A 161 12.28 -1.45 24.49
#